data_AF-A0A8H4WXQ7-F1
#
_entry.id   AF-A0A8H4WXQ7-F1
#
_cell.length_a   1.000
_cell.length_b   1.000
_cell.length_c   1.000
_cell.angle_alpha   90.00
_cell.angle_beta   90.00
_cell.angle_gamma   90.00
#
_symmetry.space_group_name_H-M   'P 1'
#
loop_
_entity.id
_entity.type
_entity.pdbx_description
1 polymer ?
#
loop_
_entity_poly.entity_id
_entity_poly.type
_entity_poly.pdbx_seq_one_letter_code
_entity_poly.pdbx_strand_id
1 'polypeptide(L)'
;MTRDTNSTGICTLFFKCIMSFDTLVREMRNRRNNLKDNFPLEADIWACRQEFQQWAIRYGANLDPSSMISPDYKFRNHDYTRSTIVTQLGHLFDDLKGLQELRKGQKDGSDAKAIFNRVKSVVAELIRFLGHLPKELWLEPEK
;
A
#
# COMPACT_ATOMS: atom_id res chain seq x y z
N MET A 1 23.64 19.06 -11.33
CA MET A 1 22.32 18.38 -11.31
C MET A 1 22.21 17.58 -10.03
N THR A 2 21.57 18.15 -9.01
CA THR A 2 21.21 17.48 -7.77
C THR A 2 20.19 16.40 -8.09
N ARG A 3 20.57 15.13 -7.97
CA ARG A 3 19.63 14.02 -8.01
C ARG A 3 18.67 14.21 -6.85
N ASP A 4 17.40 14.45 -7.14
CA ASP A 4 16.30 14.41 -6.17
C ASP A 4 16.18 12.99 -5.59
N THR A 5 17.01 12.69 -4.59
CA THR A 5 16.98 11.45 -3.79
C THR A 5 15.78 11.38 -2.85
N ASN A 6 14.87 12.36 -2.90
CA ASN A 6 13.67 12.43 -2.07
C ASN A 6 12.37 11.96 -2.77
N SER A 7 12.45 11.58 -4.05
CA SER A 7 11.38 10.85 -4.72
C SER A 7 11.25 9.46 -4.04
N THR A 8 10.36 9.35 -3.05
CA THR A 8 10.10 8.06 -2.40
C THR A 8 9.52 7.12 -3.47
N GLY A 9 10.33 6.21 -3.98
CA GLY A 9 9.91 5.30 -5.05
C GLY A 9 8.74 4.42 -4.62
N ILE A 10 7.97 3.95 -5.61
CA ILE A 10 6.86 2.99 -5.42
C ILE A 10 7.27 1.83 -4.51
N CYS A 11 8.46 1.26 -4.76
CA CYS A 11 9.04 0.18 -3.95
C CYS A 11 9.25 0.56 -2.48
N THR A 12 9.81 1.75 -2.21
CA THR A 12 10.00 2.24 -0.85
C THR A 12 8.66 2.46 -0.14
N LEU A 13 7.67 3.06 -0.81
CA LEU A 13 6.34 3.26 -0.24
C LEU A 13 5.62 1.93 0.00
N PHE A 14 5.76 0.98 -0.92
CA PHE A 14 5.24 -0.37 -0.76
C PHE A 14 5.79 -1.02 0.51
N PHE A 15 7.11 -1.05 0.70
CA PHE A 15 7.70 -1.66 1.89
C PHE A 15 7.31 -0.92 3.17
N LYS A 16 7.20 0.41 3.13
CA LYS A 16 6.65 1.18 4.26
C LYS A 16 5.23 0.74 4.62
N CYS A 17 4.35 0.55 3.64
CA CYS A 17 2.99 0.06 3.86
C CYS A 17 3.00 -1.36 4.45
N ILE A 18 3.81 -2.27 3.91
CA ILE A 18 3.94 -3.65 4.41
C ILE A 18 4.40 -3.67 5.87
N MET A 19 5.47 -2.94 6.21
CA MET A 19 5.94 -2.85 7.59
C MET A 19 4.87 -2.26 8.51
N SER A 20 4.07 -1.31 8.01
CA SER A 20 2.99 -0.73 8.79
C SER A 20 1.86 -1.74 9.06
N PHE A 21 1.47 -2.53 8.06
CA PHE A 21 0.53 -3.64 8.27
C PHE A 21 1.08 -4.67 9.26
N ASP A 22 2.33 -5.11 9.09
CA ASP A 22 2.94 -6.14 9.95
C ASP A 22 3.05 -5.66 11.40
N THR A 23 3.39 -4.38 11.60
CA THR A 23 3.40 -3.73 12.91
C THR A 23 1.99 -3.71 13.51
N LEU A 24 0.97 -3.34 12.73
CA LEU A 24 -0.41 -3.28 13.18
C LEU A 24 -0.90 -4.67 13.63
N VAL A 25 -0.64 -5.72 12.86
CA VAL A 25 -0.99 -7.11 13.20
C VAL A 25 -0.28 -7.56 14.48
N ARG A 26 1.01 -7.24 14.63
CA ARG A 26 1.75 -7.53 15.87
C ARG A 26 1.14 -6.80 17.08
N GLU A 27 0.75 -5.55 16.91
CA GLU A 27 0.10 -4.76 17.97
C GLU A 27 -1.29 -5.29 18.32
N MET A 28 -2.04 -5.83 17.35
CA MET A 28 -3.32 -6.51 17.57
C MET A 28 -3.17 -7.75 18.46
N ARG A 29 -2.12 -8.55 18.23
CA ARG A 29 -1.80 -9.76 19.03
C ARG A 29 -1.40 -9.43 20.46
N ASN A 30 -0.79 -8.26 20.68
CA ASN A 30 -0.43 -7.78 22.01
C ASN A 30 -1.69 -7.30 22.76
N ARG A 31 -2.28 -8.21 23.54
CA ARG A 31 -3.50 -8.02 24.34
C ARG A 31 -3.40 -7.00 25.50
N ARG A 32 -2.28 -6.29 25.65
CA ARG A 32 -2.08 -5.33 26.75
C ARG A 32 -2.85 -4.02 26.57
N ASN A 33 -3.25 -3.68 25.36
CA ASN A 33 -4.02 -2.46 25.10
C ASN A 33 -5.50 -2.83 25.04
N ASN A 34 -6.31 -2.27 25.95
CA ASN A 34 -7.77 -2.35 25.90
C ASN A 34 -8.24 -1.86 24.53
N LEU A 35 -8.59 -2.81 23.68
CA LEU A 35 -9.21 -2.58 22.40
C LEU A 35 -10.52 -1.83 22.65
N LYS A 36 -10.65 -0.62 22.09
CA LYS A 36 -11.98 -0.04 21.89
C LYS A 36 -12.74 -1.01 20.99
N ASP A 37 -13.99 -1.35 21.33
CA ASP A 37 -14.82 -2.38 20.68
C ASP A 37 -15.02 -2.23 19.15
N ASN A 38 -14.56 -1.10 18.57
CA ASN A 38 -14.70 -0.75 17.16
C ASN A 38 -13.42 -0.91 16.31
N PHE A 39 -12.36 -1.55 16.81
CA PHE A 39 -11.16 -1.78 16.01
C PHE A 39 -11.35 -2.94 15.01
N PRO A 40 -10.80 -2.85 13.78
CA PRO A 40 -10.84 -3.96 12.82
C PRO A 40 -10.26 -5.27 13.37
N LEU A 41 -10.78 -6.41 12.89
CA LEU A 41 -10.26 -7.71 13.27
C LEU A 41 -8.85 -7.93 12.71
N GLU A 42 -8.01 -8.66 13.45
CA GLU A 42 -6.66 -9.03 12.98
C GLU A 42 -6.73 -9.77 11.63
N ALA A 43 -7.69 -10.68 11.49
CA ALA A 43 -7.88 -11.45 10.27
C ALA A 43 -8.15 -10.55 9.05
N ASP A 44 -8.94 -9.49 9.21
CA ASP A 44 -9.26 -8.56 8.12
C ASP A 44 -8.02 -7.75 7.72
N ILE A 45 -7.25 -7.28 8.71
CA ILE A 45 -6.00 -6.55 8.46
C ILE A 45 -5.00 -7.46 7.74
N TRP A 46 -4.89 -8.71 8.16
CA TRP A 46 -4.02 -9.70 7.52
C TRP A 46 -4.45 -10.02 6.09
N ALA A 47 -5.74 -10.22 5.84
CA ALA A 47 -6.26 -10.44 4.49
C ALA A 47 -5.94 -9.27 3.55
N CYS A 48 -6.21 -8.04 3.99
CA CYS A 48 -5.91 -6.83 3.22
C CYS A 48 -4.40 -6.70 2.93
N ARG A 49 -3.55 -7.03 3.91
CA ARG A 49 -2.09 -7.06 3.73
C ARG A 49 -1.63 -8.11 2.72
N GLN A 50 -2.27 -9.28 2.68
CA GLN A 50 -1.96 -10.33 1.70
C GLN A 50 -2.36 -9.91 0.29
N GLU A 51 -3.56 -9.35 0.11
CA GLU A 51 -4.03 -8.82 -1.17
C GLU A 51 -3.08 -7.75 -1.71
N PHE A 52 -2.66 -6.81 -0.86
CA PHE A 52 -1.70 -5.77 -1.21
C PHE A 52 -0.32 -6.32 -1.58
N GLN A 53 0.17 -7.36 -0.88
CA GLN A 53 1.43 -8.01 -1.26
C GLN A 53 1.33 -8.70 -2.64
N GLN A 54 0.23 -9.42 -2.89
CA GLN A 54 0.04 -10.10 -4.17
C GLN A 54 -0.05 -9.12 -5.33
N TRP A 55 -0.70 -7.97 -5.12
CA TRP A 55 -0.65 -6.87 -6.08
C TRP A 55 0.79 -6.46 -6.37
N ALA A 56 1.60 -6.20 -5.35
CA ALA A 56 2.96 -5.73 -5.57
C ALA A 56 3.83 -6.74 -6.31
N ILE A 57 3.75 -8.02 -5.97
CA ILE A 57 4.44 -9.11 -6.67
C ILE A 57 4.00 -9.18 -8.12
N ARG A 58 2.69 -9.12 -8.36
CA ARG A 58 2.11 -9.25 -9.71
C ARG A 58 2.53 -8.13 -10.65
N TYR A 59 2.74 -6.92 -10.14
CA TYR A 59 3.04 -5.72 -10.94
C TYR A 59 4.45 -5.16 -10.72
N GLY A 60 5.31 -5.91 -10.02
CA GLY A 60 6.70 -5.52 -9.76
C GLY A 60 6.87 -4.30 -8.86
N ALA A 61 5.83 -3.88 -8.13
CA ALA A 61 5.92 -2.75 -7.19
C ALA A 61 6.83 -3.07 -5.99
N ASN A 62 7.13 -4.35 -5.75
CA ASN A 62 8.11 -4.83 -4.76
C ASN A 62 9.56 -4.83 -5.28
N LEU A 63 9.77 -4.52 -6.56
CA LEU A 63 11.08 -4.49 -7.20
C LEU A 63 11.64 -3.06 -7.20
N ASP A 64 12.96 -2.94 -7.14
CA ASP A 64 13.64 -1.65 -7.18
C ASP A 64 13.33 -0.91 -8.50
N PRO A 65 13.21 0.43 -8.52
CA PRO A 65 13.02 1.18 -9.75
C PRO A 65 14.08 0.90 -10.84
N SER A 66 15.28 0.48 -10.46
CA SER A 66 16.33 0.03 -11.38
C SER A 66 16.03 -1.31 -12.07
N SER A 67 15.02 -2.06 -11.61
CA SER A 67 14.88 -3.47 -11.93
C SER A 67 13.57 -3.88 -12.61
N MET A 68 12.77 -2.98 -13.21
CA MET A 68 11.82 -3.26 -14.33
C MET A 68 10.74 -2.19 -14.54
N ILE A 69 10.69 -1.14 -13.72
CA ILE A 69 9.63 -0.12 -13.87
C ILE A 69 10.14 0.99 -14.78
N SER A 70 9.70 0.98 -16.04
CA SER A 70 9.81 2.14 -16.95
C SER A 70 9.42 3.43 -16.18
N PRO A 71 10.24 4.50 -16.22
CA PRO A 71 9.91 5.80 -15.62
C PRO A 71 8.55 6.31 -16.11
N ASP A 72 8.23 5.98 -17.35
CA ASP A 72 6.97 6.21 -18.00
C ASP A 72 6.16 4.91 -18.03
N TYR A 73 5.37 4.70 -16.99
CA TYR A 73 4.29 3.71 -16.99
C TYR A 73 3.19 4.21 -17.95
N LYS A 74 3.44 4.19 -19.28
CA LYS A 74 2.41 4.52 -20.26
C LYS A 74 1.54 3.30 -20.48
N PHE A 75 0.46 3.20 -19.72
CA PHE A 75 -0.61 2.29 -20.07
C PHE A 75 -1.23 2.79 -21.37
N ARG A 76 -1.06 2.05 -22.47
CA ARG A 76 -1.47 2.47 -23.82
C ARG A 76 -2.93 2.93 -23.95
N ASN A 77 -3.80 2.62 -22.98
CA ASN A 77 -5.24 2.88 -23.04
C ASN A 77 -5.83 3.61 -21.81
N HIS A 78 -5.05 3.96 -20.78
CA HIS A 78 -5.53 4.73 -19.61
C HIS A 78 -4.41 5.57 -18.98
N ASP A 79 -4.62 6.86 -18.78
CA ASP A 79 -3.63 7.76 -18.15
C ASP A 79 -3.52 7.52 -16.64
N TYR A 80 -2.76 6.51 -16.22
CA TYR A 80 -2.35 6.39 -14.81
C TYR A 80 -0.84 6.55 -14.72
N THR A 81 -0.44 7.75 -14.33
CA THR A 81 0.96 8.10 -14.15
C THR A 81 1.52 7.44 -12.89
N ARG A 82 2.84 7.24 -12.89
CA ARG A 82 3.61 6.89 -11.69
C ARG A 82 3.23 7.75 -10.47
N SER A 83 2.91 9.02 -10.69
CA SER A 83 2.48 9.93 -9.61
C SER A 83 1.19 9.47 -8.94
N THR A 84 0.20 8.96 -9.68
CA THR A 84 -1.05 8.45 -9.11
C THR A 84 -0.80 7.25 -8.20
N ILE A 85 0.04 6.30 -8.62
CA ILE A 85 0.40 5.14 -7.78
C ILE A 85 1.15 5.60 -6.52
N VAL A 86 2.10 6.52 -6.66
CA VAL A 86 2.84 7.09 -5.53
C VAL A 86 1.89 7.80 -4.55
N THR A 87 0.95 8.60 -5.04
CA THR A 87 -0.05 9.29 -4.21
C THR A 87 -0.93 8.30 -3.47
N GLN A 88 -1.45 7.27 -4.14
CA GLN A 88 -2.29 6.23 -3.52
C GLN A 88 -1.52 5.45 -2.45
N LEU A 89 -0.27 5.08 -2.72
CA LEU A 89 0.59 4.43 -1.73
C LEU A 89 0.93 5.35 -0.55
N GLY A 90 1.06 6.66 -0.79
CA GLY A 90 1.21 7.66 0.27
C GLY A 90 -0.01 7.71 1.19
N HIS A 91 -1.21 7.81 0.61
CA HIS A 91 -2.46 7.80 1.37
C HIS A 91 -2.65 6.50 2.16
N LEU A 92 -2.34 5.35 1.54
CA LEU A 92 -2.37 4.06 2.22
C LEU A 92 -1.43 4.05 3.43
N PHE A 93 -0.21 4.56 3.28
CA PHE A 93 0.76 4.63 4.37
C PHE A 93 0.27 5.51 5.53
N ASP A 94 -0.30 6.67 5.22
CA ASP A 94 -0.82 7.60 6.22
C ASP A 94 -2.03 7.03 6.97
N ASP A 95 -2.96 6.37 6.27
CA ASP A 95 -4.09 5.70 6.91
C ASP A 95 -3.64 4.53 7.81
N LEU A 96 -2.62 3.76 7.39
CA LEU A 96 -2.03 2.70 8.22
C LEU A 96 -1.33 3.25 9.47
N LYS A 97 -0.62 4.37 9.34
CA LYS A 97 -0.07 5.08 10.51
C LYS A 97 -1.16 5.58 11.45
N GLY A 98 -2.23 6.16 10.90
CA GLY A 98 -3.38 6.58 11.67
C GLY A 98 -3.99 5.42 12.48
N LEU A 99 -4.09 4.22 11.90
CA LEU A 99 -4.54 3.02 12.62
C LEU A 99 -3.59 2.61 13.75
N GLN A 100 -2.27 2.71 13.55
CA GLN A 100 -1.28 2.41 14.60
C GLN A 100 -1.34 3.43 15.75
N GLU A 101 -1.48 4.72 15.44
CA GLU A 101 -1.63 5.78 16.45
C GLU A 101 -2.91 5.57 17.28
N LEU A 102 -4.04 5.25 16.62
CA LEU A 102 -5.28 4.87 17.31
C LEU A 102 -5.07 3.65 18.19
N ARG A 103 -4.35 2.62 17.72
CA ARG A 103 -4.06 1.40 18.47
C ARG A 103 -3.20 1.66 19.72
N LYS A 104 -2.33 2.67 19.67
CA LYS A 104 -1.48 3.11 20.78
C LYS A 104 -2.18 4.08 21.73
N GLY A 105 -3.42 4.48 21.45
CA GLY A 105 -4.13 5.50 22.22
C GLY A 105 -3.55 6.90 22.04
N GLN A 106 -2.78 7.14 20.98
CA GLN A 106 -2.14 8.42 20.68
C GLN A 106 -3.09 9.41 19.98
N LYS A 107 -4.27 8.94 19.59
CA LYS A 107 -5.30 9.75 18.92
C LYS A 107 -6.68 9.35 19.47
N ASP A 108 -7.44 10.33 19.94
CA ASP A 108 -8.84 10.14 20.33
C ASP A 108 -9.76 10.66 19.23
N GLY A 109 -10.78 9.87 18.89
CA GLY A 109 -11.82 10.27 17.95
C GLY A 109 -11.45 10.09 16.47
N SER A 110 -11.66 8.88 15.96
CA SER A 110 -12.20 8.60 14.62
C SER A 110 -12.28 7.08 14.46
N ASP A 111 -13.41 6.56 13.97
CA ASP A 111 -13.66 5.13 13.81
C ASP A 111 -12.49 4.42 13.12
N ALA A 112 -11.75 3.60 13.86
CA ALA A 112 -10.71 2.73 13.29
C ALA A 112 -11.27 1.90 12.12
N LYS A 113 -12.56 1.54 12.19
CA LYS A 113 -13.31 0.93 11.10
C LYS A 113 -13.42 1.81 9.85
N ALA A 114 -13.66 3.11 9.98
CA ALA A 114 -13.71 4.05 8.86
C ALA A 114 -12.33 4.22 8.22
N ILE A 115 -11.26 4.36 9.01
CA ILE A 115 -9.90 4.40 8.48
C ILE A 115 -9.57 3.10 7.75
N PHE A 116 -9.90 1.97 8.35
CA PHE A 116 -9.64 0.68 7.73
C PHE A 116 -10.49 0.42 6.47
N ASN A 117 -11.70 0.98 6.39
CA ASN A 117 -12.47 0.96 5.15
C ASN A 117 -11.78 1.77 4.03
N ARG A 118 -11.13 2.89 4.36
CA ARG A 118 -10.29 3.61 3.38
C ARG A 118 -9.08 2.80 2.95
N VAL A 119 -8.38 2.16 3.89
CA VAL A 119 -7.28 1.23 3.59
C VAL A 119 -7.73 0.16 2.58
N LYS A 120 -8.84 -0.53 2.85
CA LYS A 120 -9.41 -1.52 1.92
C LYS A 120 -9.77 -0.92 0.57
N SER A 121 -10.36 0.28 0.56
CA SER A 121 -10.72 0.97 -0.69
C SER A 121 -9.49 1.27 -1.54
N VAL A 122 -8.42 1.80 -0.95
CA VAL A 122 -7.17 2.10 -1.67
C VAL A 122 -6.51 0.82 -2.19
N VAL A 123 -6.46 -0.25 -1.39
CA VAL A 123 -5.93 -1.54 -1.83
C VAL A 123 -6.77 -2.13 -2.97
N ALA A 124 -8.10 -2.09 -2.86
CA ALA A 124 -9.00 -2.53 -3.92
C ALA A 124 -8.84 -1.68 -5.19
N GLU A 125 -8.62 -0.37 -5.06
CA GLU A 125 -8.31 0.52 -6.17
C GLU A 125 -7.02 0.09 -6.86
N LEU A 126 -5.92 -0.08 -6.12
CA LEU A 126 -4.63 -0.53 -6.65
C LEU A 126 -4.75 -1.87 -7.39
N ILE A 127 -5.53 -2.82 -6.84
CA ILE A 127 -5.81 -4.11 -7.47
C ILE A 127 -6.62 -3.93 -8.76
N ARG A 128 -7.71 -3.16 -8.71
CA ARG A 128 -8.59 -2.92 -9.85
C ARG A 128 -7.87 -2.19 -10.98
N PHE A 129 -7.09 -1.17 -10.64
CA PHE A 129 -6.32 -0.33 -11.55
C PHE A 129 -5.37 -1.14 -12.42
N LEU A 130 -4.75 -2.19 -11.87
CA LEU A 130 -3.76 -2.97 -12.60
C LEU A 130 -4.27 -4.34 -13.08
N GLY A 131 -5.42 -4.81 -12.55
CA GLY A 131 -6.07 -6.06 -12.94
C GLY A 131 -6.54 -6.13 -14.40
N HIS A 132 -6.65 -4.99 -15.08
CA HIS A 132 -7.15 -4.85 -16.45
C HIS A 132 -6.05 -4.74 -17.50
N LEU A 133 -4.79 -5.02 -17.13
CA LEU A 133 -3.65 -4.91 -18.04
C LEU A 133 -3.27 -6.27 -18.63
N PRO A 134 -3.12 -6.39 -19.97
CA PRO A 134 -2.63 -7.62 -20.60
C PRO A 134 -1.27 -8.02 -20.02
N LYS A 135 -1.12 -9.29 -19.63
CA LYS A 135 0.12 -9.83 -19.05
C LYS A 135 1.29 -9.78 -20.05
N GLU A 136 1.02 -9.73 -21.35
CA GLU A 136 2.07 -9.77 -22.38
C GLU A 136 2.84 -8.45 -22.57
N LEU A 137 2.39 -7.33 -21.99
CA LEU A 137 3.01 -6.01 -22.19
C LEU A 137 4.02 -5.60 -21.10
N TRP A 138 4.35 -6.52 -20.19
CA TRP A 138 5.19 -6.27 -19.02
C TRP A 138 6.59 -6.88 -19.10
N LEU A 139 6.77 -7.85 -20.00
CA LEU A 139 7.97 -8.68 -20.10
C LEU A 139 8.56 -8.57 -21.50
N GLU A 140 9.17 -7.43 -21.80
CA GLU A 140 10.28 -7.42 -22.75
C GLU A 140 11.38 -6.50 -22.22
N PRO A 141 12.50 -7.04 -21.73
CA PRO A 141 13.78 -6.42 -22.04
C PRO A 141 14.09 -6.81 -23.48
N GLU A 142 13.92 -5.88 -24.42
CA GLU A 142 14.52 -6.03 -25.75
C GLU A 142 16.04 -6.21 -25.58
N LYS A 143 16.52 -7.45 -25.82
CA LYS A 143 17.73 -7.74 -26.62
C LYS A 143 17.60 -9.10 -27.27
#